data_AF-A0A933RCJ1-F1
#
_entry.id   AF-A0A933RCJ1-F1
#
_cell.length_a   1.000
_cell.length_b   1.000
_cell.length_c   1.000
_cell.angle_alpha   90.00
_cell.angle_beta   90.00
_cell.angle_gamma   90.00
#
_symmetry.space_group_name_H-M   'P 1'
#
loop_
_entity.id
_entity.type
_entity.pdbx_description
1 polymer ?
#
loop_
_entity_poly.entity_id
_entity_poly.type
_entity_poly.pdbx_seq_one_letter_code
_entity_poly.pdbx_strand_id
1 'polypeptide(L)'
;MARIPLALLALAALALLGWQFSELLQIGTCASGGPYVSARECPDGTATHILLLAAGLVGAMLFGMAAFGFAGAFGLLFTVMGGVWLVMEATGRTAEGSGGVGYYVGGMFLVMGLVPLWFAIRDLLDGDDDLPAVPASYGIAAQVQMSANAATRAQPPAPPHQPNG
;
A
#
# COMPACT_ATOMS: atom_id res chain seq x y z
N MET A 1 -8.68 -19.96 -13.03
CA MET A 1 -7.33 -20.07 -13.66
C MET A 1 -6.82 -18.79 -14.33
N ALA A 2 -7.66 -17.90 -14.89
CA ALA A 2 -7.21 -16.67 -15.55
C ALA A 2 -6.49 -15.63 -14.65
N ARG A 3 -6.63 -15.73 -13.32
CA ARG A 3 -6.04 -14.80 -12.34
C ARG A 3 -4.58 -15.13 -11.96
N ILE A 4 -4.12 -16.36 -12.23
CA ILE A 4 -2.75 -16.81 -11.96
C ILE A 4 -1.68 -16.01 -12.76
N PRO A 5 -1.80 -15.81 -14.08
CA PRO A 5 -0.83 -14.99 -14.81
C PRO A 5 -0.78 -13.55 -14.29
N LEU A 6 -1.91 -12.98 -13.88
CA LEU A 6 -1.97 -11.64 -13.27
C LEU A 6 -1.26 -11.59 -11.92
N ALA A 7 -1.42 -12.62 -11.08
CA ALA A 7 -0.68 -12.75 -9.83
C ALA A 7 0.84 -12.82 -10.06
N LEU A 8 1.29 -13.56 -11.07
CA LEU A 8 2.71 -13.62 -11.44
C LEU A 8 3.23 -12.26 -11.94
N LEU A 9 2.44 -11.54 -12.74
CA LEU A 9 2.80 -10.18 -13.18
C LEU A 9 2.87 -9.20 -12.01
N ALA A 10 1.96 -9.30 -11.03
CA ALA A 10 2.00 -8.49 -9.81
C ALA A 10 3.27 -8.76 -9.00
N LEU A 11 3.64 -10.03 -8.82
CA LEU A 11 4.87 -10.43 -8.13
C LEU A 11 6.12 -9.95 -8.88
N ALA A 12 6.14 -10.06 -10.21
CA ALA A 12 7.25 -9.56 -11.03
C ALA A 12 7.40 -8.04 -10.90
N ALA A 13 6.29 -7.29 -10.92
CA ALA A 13 6.31 -5.84 -10.73
C ALA A 13 6.81 -5.43 -9.33
N LEU A 14 6.46 -6.20 -8.30
CA LEU A 14 6.94 -5.98 -6.93
C LEU A 14 8.41 -6.34 -6.73
N ALA A 15 8.90 -7.39 -7.39
CA ALA A 15 10.32 -7.69 -7.41
C ALA A 15 11.12 -6.56 -8.08
N LEU A 16 10.61 -6.04 -9.20
CA LEU A 16 11.20 -4.88 -9.87
C LEU A 16 11.19 -3.65 -8.95
N LEU A 17 10.06 -3.39 -8.27
CA LEU A 17 9.92 -2.29 -7.31
C LEU A 17 10.96 -2.39 -6.19
N GLY A 18 11.09 -3.57 -5.58
CA GLY A 18 12.07 -3.82 -4.51
C GLY A 18 13.51 -3.63 -4.98
N TRP A 19 13.85 -4.07 -6.19
CA TRP A 19 15.16 -3.85 -6.79
C TRP A 19 15.45 -2.34 -6.94
N GLN A 20 14.55 -1.61 -7.60
CA GLN A 20 14.74 -0.17 -7.85
C GLN A 20 14.80 0.63 -6.55
N PHE A 21 14.01 0.24 -5.54
CA PHE A 21 14.05 0.85 -4.22
C PHE A 21 15.40 0.65 -3.54
N SER A 22 16.00 -0.54 -3.65
CA SER A 22 17.33 -0.81 -3.07
C SER A 22 18.47 -0.05 -3.74
N GLU A 23 18.37 0.21 -5.05
CA GLU A 23 19.31 1.08 -5.77
C GLU A 23 19.16 2.54 -5.34
N LEU A 24 17.93 3.03 -5.23
CA LEU A 24 17.66 4.42 -4.81
C LEU A 24 18.12 4.69 -3.38
N LEU A 25 18.01 3.71 -2.48
CA LEU A 25 18.55 3.85 -1.12
C LEU A 25 20.07 3.93 -1.08
N GLN A 26 20.77 3.28 -2.02
CA GLN A 26 22.23 3.38 -2.14
C GLN A 26 22.66 4.73 -2.74
N ILE A 27 21.88 5.27 -3.68
CA ILE A 27 22.11 6.61 -4.26
C ILE A 27 21.88 7.72 -3.22
N GLY A 28 20.91 7.54 -2.32
CA GLY A 28 20.55 8.51 -1.28
C GLY A 28 19.67 9.66 -1.78
N THR A 29 19.51 10.70 -0.96
CA THR A 29 18.67 11.86 -1.29
C THR A 29 19.40 12.81 -2.23
N CYS A 30 19.31 12.57 -3.54
CA CYS A 30 19.67 13.55 -4.56
C CYS A 30 18.39 14.24 -5.05
N ALA A 31 18.44 15.55 -5.28
CA ALA A 31 17.30 16.32 -5.77
C ALA A 31 17.76 17.16 -6.95
N SER A 32 17.10 17.02 -8.09
CA SER A 32 17.37 17.83 -9.27
C SER A 32 16.82 19.25 -9.06
N GLY A 33 17.67 20.14 -8.55
CA GLY A 33 17.62 21.59 -8.79
C GLY A 33 16.31 22.34 -8.50
N GLY A 34 15.75 22.22 -7.29
CA GLY A 34 14.81 23.22 -6.76
C GLY A 34 15.54 24.37 -6.03
N PRO A 35 14.88 25.50 -5.71
CA PRO A 35 15.49 26.66 -5.00
C PRO A 35 15.96 26.36 -3.55
N TYR A 36 15.94 25.10 -3.12
CA TYR A 36 16.35 24.66 -1.79
C TYR A 36 17.80 24.16 -1.82
N VAL A 37 18.61 24.72 -0.92
CA VAL A 37 20.10 24.71 -0.86
C VAL A 37 20.70 23.35 -0.46
N SER A 38 20.10 22.23 -0.85
CA SER A 38 20.65 20.87 -0.59
C SER A 38 20.37 19.90 -1.73
N ALA A 39 20.41 20.39 -2.96
CA ALA A 39 20.43 19.57 -4.17
C ALA A 39 21.88 19.17 -4.50
N ARG A 40 22.29 17.95 -4.16
CA ARG A 40 23.39 17.31 -4.92
C ARG A 40 22.84 16.95 -6.30
N GLU A 41 23.57 17.27 -7.36
CA GLU A 41 23.27 16.78 -8.71
C GLU A 41 23.03 15.26 -8.65
N CYS A 42 21.87 14.81 -9.15
CA CYS A 42 21.61 13.37 -9.25
C CYS A 42 22.53 12.76 -10.31
N PRO A 43 23.17 11.62 -10.02
CA PRO A 43 23.94 10.89 -11.03
C PRO A 43 23.04 10.50 -12.22
N ASP A 44 23.64 10.44 -13.41
CA ASP A 44 22.95 10.05 -14.63
C ASP A 44 22.25 8.68 -14.46
N GLY A 45 21.00 8.59 -14.94
CA GLY A 45 20.17 7.38 -14.83
C GLY A 45 19.22 7.33 -13.63
N THR A 46 19.37 8.20 -12.62
CA THR A 46 18.46 8.25 -11.45
C THR A 46 17.00 8.48 -11.84
N ALA A 47 16.75 9.33 -12.85
CA ALA A 47 15.41 9.58 -13.35
C ALA A 47 14.73 8.30 -13.89
N THR A 48 15.49 7.43 -14.55
CA THR A 48 14.99 6.14 -15.04
C THR A 48 14.65 5.21 -13.89
N HIS A 49 15.48 5.15 -12.84
CA HIS A 49 15.18 4.36 -11.65
C HIS A 49 13.89 4.82 -10.95
N ILE A 50 13.68 6.13 -10.83
CA ILE A 50 12.44 6.71 -10.26
C ILE A 50 11.22 6.36 -11.13
N LEU A 51 11.33 6.48 -12.45
CA LEU A 51 10.24 6.12 -13.36
C LEU A 51 9.93 4.63 -13.32
N LEU A 52 10.94 3.76 -13.25
CA LEU A 52 10.76 2.31 -13.12
C LEU A 52 10.18 1.93 -11.77
N LEU A 53 10.54 2.64 -10.70
CA LEU A 53 9.93 2.48 -9.38
C LEU A 53 8.45 2.87 -9.42
N ALA A 54 8.10 4.01 -10.03
CA ALA A 54 6.71 4.43 -10.19
C ALA A 54 5.92 3.45 -11.07
N ALA A 55 6.47 3.02 -12.19
CA ALA A 55 5.85 2.03 -13.08
C ALA A 55 5.68 0.67 -12.38
N GLY A 56 6.66 0.25 -11.58
CA GLY A 56 6.60 -0.95 -10.76
C GLY A 56 5.47 -0.90 -9.73
N LEU A 57 5.31 0.24 -9.04
CA LEU A 57 4.24 0.44 -8.07
C LEU A 57 2.86 0.42 -8.73
N VAL A 58 2.70 1.15 -9.85
CA VAL A 58 1.46 1.19 -10.60
C VAL A 58 1.12 -0.19 -11.17
N GLY A 59 2.09 -0.87 -11.77
CA GLY A 59 1.93 -2.23 -12.28
C GLY A 59 1.54 -3.21 -11.17
N ALA A 60 2.25 -3.19 -10.04
CA ALA A 60 1.94 -4.02 -8.88
C ALA A 60 0.51 -3.81 -8.37
N MET A 61 0.06 -2.55 -8.28
CA MET A 61 -1.31 -2.24 -7.87
C MET A 61 -2.33 -2.67 -8.91
N LEU A 62 -2.12 -2.41 -10.20
CA LEU A 62 -3.06 -2.77 -11.25
C LEU A 62 -3.22 -4.30 -11.39
N PHE A 63 -2.11 -5.02 -11.50
CA PHE A 63 -2.13 -6.48 -11.61
C PHE A 63 -2.53 -7.15 -10.30
N GLY A 64 -2.09 -6.59 -9.16
CA GLY A 64 -2.46 -7.07 -7.83
C GLY A 64 -3.95 -6.92 -7.56
N MET A 65 -4.56 -5.78 -7.90
CA MET A 65 -6.00 -5.58 -7.75
C MET A 65 -6.81 -6.50 -8.67
N ALA A 66 -6.34 -6.71 -9.90
CA ALA A 66 -6.98 -7.63 -10.84
C ALA A 66 -6.89 -9.10 -10.40
N ALA A 67 -5.83 -9.48 -9.69
CA ALA A 67 -5.62 -10.86 -9.23
C ALA A 67 -6.24 -11.15 -7.85
N PHE A 68 -6.13 -10.21 -6.91
CA PHE A 68 -6.39 -10.41 -5.47
C PHE A 68 -7.41 -9.43 -4.88
N GLY A 69 -7.98 -8.53 -5.68
CA GLY A 69 -8.83 -7.44 -5.20
C GLY A 69 -8.04 -6.36 -4.45
N PHE A 70 -8.74 -5.30 -4.03
CA PHE A 70 -8.11 -4.13 -3.39
C PHE A 70 -7.33 -4.50 -2.12
N ALA A 71 -7.97 -5.22 -1.20
CA ALA A 71 -7.33 -5.61 0.07
C ALA A 71 -6.13 -6.54 -0.15
N GLY A 72 -6.24 -7.50 -1.07
CA GLY A 72 -5.15 -8.41 -1.39
C GLY A 72 -3.96 -7.72 -2.08
N ALA A 73 -4.22 -6.75 -2.98
CA ALA A 73 -3.18 -5.96 -3.63
C ALA A 73 -2.35 -5.15 -2.62
N PHE A 74 -3.02 -4.47 -1.69
CA PHE A 74 -2.36 -3.77 -0.59
C PHE A 74 -1.65 -4.74 0.34
N GLY A 75 -2.28 -5.87 0.67
CA GLY A 75 -1.65 -6.94 1.45
C GLY A 75 -0.33 -7.42 0.86
N LEU A 76 -0.30 -7.61 -0.45
CA LEU A 76 0.88 -8.02 -1.20
C LEU A 76 1.97 -6.93 -1.17
N LEU A 77 1.60 -5.68 -1.43
CA LEU A 77 2.53 -4.54 -1.36
C LEU A 77 3.15 -4.40 0.03
N PHE A 78 2.33 -4.42 1.09
CA PHE A 78 2.77 -4.29 2.47
C PHE A 78 3.67 -5.45 2.89
N THR A 79 3.32 -6.68 2.51
CA THR A 79 4.13 -7.87 2.82
C THR A 79 5.48 -7.82 2.11
N VAL A 80 5.52 -7.48 0.82
CA VAL A 80 6.78 -7.38 0.07
C VAL A 80 7.64 -6.24 0.59
N MET A 81 7.07 -5.04 0.83
CA MET A 81 7.84 -3.93 1.39
C MET A 81 8.37 -4.26 2.79
N GLY A 82 7.55 -4.86 3.66
CA GLY A 82 8.00 -5.30 4.98
C GLY A 82 9.14 -6.31 4.90
N GLY A 83 9.05 -7.28 3.98
CA GLY A 83 10.10 -8.26 3.70
C GLY A 83 11.39 -7.62 3.17
N VAL A 84 11.28 -6.67 2.24
CA VAL A 84 12.43 -5.94 1.68
C VAL A 84 13.16 -5.16 2.77
N TRP A 85 12.44 -4.49 3.67
CA TRP A 85 13.03 -3.80 4.83
C TRP A 85 13.73 -4.76 5.80
N LEU A 86 13.11 -5.90 6.11
CA LEU A 86 13.71 -6.95 6.94
C LEU A 86 14.99 -7.50 6.32
N VAL A 87 15.00 -7.74 5.00
CA VAL A 87 16.17 -8.23 4.27
C VAL A 87 17.28 -7.18 4.27
N MET A 88 16.97 -5.91 4.07
CA MET A 88 17.99 -4.85 4.08
C MET A 88 18.63 -4.68 5.46
N GLU A 89 17.85 -4.75 6.53
CA GLU A 89 18.38 -4.71 7.90
C GLU A 89 19.23 -5.95 8.20
N ALA A 90 18.74 -7.14 7.84
CA ALA A 90 19.48 -8.40 8.04
C ALA A 90 20.78 -8.47 7.20
N THR A 91 20.84 -7.75 6.08
CA THR A 91 22.04 -7.66 5.23
C THR A 91 22.94 -6.47 5.56
N GLY A 92 22.60 -5.67 6.58
CA GLY A 92 23.40 -4.51 7.01
C GLY A 92 23.45 -3.37 5.98
N ARG A 93 22.46 -3.29 5.08
CA ARG A 93 22.37 -2.22 4.07
C ARG A 93 21.62 -0.98 4.54
N THR A 94 21.11 -1.00 5.77
CA THR A 94 20.50 0.16 6.41
C THR A 94 21.58 1.08 6.97
N ALA A 95 21.28 2.38 7.05
CA ALA A 95 22.23 3.39 7.52
C ALA A 95 22.89 2.98 8.84
N GLU A 96 24.22 2.98 8.88
CA GLU A 96 25.02 2.71 10.08
C GLU A 96 24.49 3.57 11.24
N GLY A 97 23.91 2.91 12.26
CA GLY A 97 23.30 3.57 13.41
C GLY A 97 21.77 3.58 13.46
N SER A 98 21.06 2.89 12.56
CA SER A 98 19.59 2.79 12.55
C SER A 98 18.96 2.12 13.79
N GLY A 99 19.76 1.53 14.68
CA GLY A 99 19.30 1.00 15.98
C GLY A 99 18.25 -0.11 15.90
N GLY A 100 18.11 -0.81 14.76
CA GLY A 100 17.09 -1.85 14.59
C GLY A 100 15.73 -1.32 14.13
N VAL A 101 15.59 -0.03 13.77
CA VAL A 101 14.33 0.55 13.28
C VAL A 101 13.78 -0.22 12.07
N GLY A 102 14.65 -0.78 11.23
CA GLY A 102 14.25 -1.61 10.09
C GLY A 102 13.43 -2.84 10.48
N TYR A 103 13.72 -3.47 11.63
CA TYR A 103 12.95 -4.61 12.13
C TYR A 103 11.54 -4.21 12.57
N TYR A 104 11.38 -3.04 13.21
CA TYR A 104 10.08 -2.57 13.66
C TYR A 104 9.18 -2.17 12.49
N VAL A 105 9.72 -1.38 11.55
CA VAL A 105 8.97 -0.93 10.37
C VAL A 105 8.65 -2.13 9.49
N GLY A 106 9.65 -2.98 9.21
CA GLY A 106 9.46 -4.20 8.41
C GLY A 106 8.46 -5.16 9.03
N GLY A 107 8.54 -5.38 10.34
CA GLY A 107 7.61 -6.22 11.09
C GLY A 107 6.17 -5.69 11.05
N MET A 108 5.96 -4.39 11.25
CA MET A 108 4.63 -3.78 11.22
C MET A 108 3.99 -3.88 9.83
N PHE A 109 4.77 -3.60 8.77
CA PHE A 109 4.33 -3.75 7.39
C PHE A 109 3.98 -5.20 7.07
N LEU A 110 4.77 -6.16 7.56
CA LEU A 110 4.52 -7.58 7.35
C LEU A 110 3.24 -8.03 8.04
N VAL A 111 2.99 -7.64 9.30
CA VAL A 111 1.75 -7.98 10.01
C VAL A 111 0.52 -7.37 9.32
N MET A 112 0.60 -6.09 8.93
CA MET A 112 -0.50 -5.40 8.23
C MET A 112 -0.76 -5.98 6.84
N GLY A 113 0.28 -6.48 6.16
CA GLY A 113 0.15 -7.06 4.83
C GLY A 113 -0.29 -8.52 4.82
N LEU A 114 0.19 -9.31 5.78
CA LEU A 114 0.05 -10.76 5.77
C LEU A 114 -1.40 -11.20 5.99
N VAL A 115 -2.15 -10.53 6.86
CA VAL A 115 -3.55 -10.86 7.16
C VAL A 115 -4.44 -10.71 5.92
N PRO A 116 -4.51 -9.54 5.24
CA PRO A 116 -5.33 -9.41 4.03
C PRO A 116 -4.80 -10.25 2.87
N LEU A 117 -3.49 -10.45 2.77
CA LEU A 117 -2.88 -11.31 1.75
C LEU A 117 -3.29 -12.77 1.93
N TRP A 118 -3.31 -13.27 3.17
CA TRP A 118 -3.73 -14.63 3.48
C TRP A 118 -5.15 -14.91 3.03
N PHE A 119 -6.09 -14.01 3.32
CA PHE A 119 -7.48 -14.14 2.87
C PHE A 119 -7.60 -14.08 1.35
N ALA A 120 -6.85 -13.20 0.68
CA ALA A 120 -6.87 -13.09 -0.77
C ALA A 120 -6.25 -14.32 -1.46
N ILE A 121 -5.21 -14.94 -0.87
CA ILE A 121 -4.63 -16.20 -1.36
C ILE A 121 -5.64 -17.33 -1.19
N ARG A 122 -6.35 -17.40 -0.06
CA ARG A 122 -7.41 -18.40 0.13
C ARG A 122 -8.51 -18.25 -0.90
N ASP A 123 -9.02 -17.03 -1.12
CA ASP A 123 -10.01 -16.75 -2.16
C ASP A 123 -9.53 -17.15 -3.56
N LEU A 124 -8.25 -16.91 -3.85
CA LEU A 124 -7.64 -17.31 -5.13
C LEU A 124 -7.53 -18.85 -5.29
N LEU A 125 -7.31 -19.58 -4.19
CA LEU A 125 -7.11 -21.03 -4.18
C LEU A 125 -8.43 -21.81 -4.08
N ASP A 126 -9.39 -21.32 -3.31
CA ASP A 126 -10.66 -21.98 -3.03
C ASP A 126 -11.59 -21.97 -4.25
N GLY A 127 -11.36 -21.09 -5.22
CA GLY A 127 -11.74 -21.33 -6.62
C GLY A 127 -13.22 -21.59 -6.89
N ASP A 128 -14.13 -21.16 -6.01
CA ASP A 128 -15.57 -21.26 -6.26
C ASP A 128 -16.03 -20.11 -7.16
N ASP A 129 -16.59 -20.47 -8.31
CA ASP A 129 -17.21 -19.56 -9.28
C ASP A 129 -18.51 -18.87 -8.75
N ASP A 130 -18.80 -18.91 -7.43
CA ASP A 130 -20.08 -18.50 -6.83
C ASP A 130 -19.96 -17.70 -5.51
N LEU A 131 -19.02 -16.76 -5.41
CA LEU A 131 -19.07 -15.74 -4.33
C LEU A 131 -19.23 -14.33 -4.92
N PRO A 132 -20.29 -13.59 -4.53
CA PRO A 132 -20.51 -12.23 -5.02
C PRO A 132 -19.32 -11.38 -4.58
N ALA A 133 -18.72 -10.68 -5.56
CA ALA A 133 -17.66 -9.71 -5.35
C ALA A 133 -17.88 -8.96 -4.04
N VAL A 134 -16.98 -9.14 -3.07
CA VAL A 134 -16.98 -8.31 -1.85
C VAL A 134 -16.86 -6.88 -2.36
N PRO A 135 -17.95 -6.08 -2.33
CA PRO A 135 -17.93 -4.84 -3.06
C PRO A 135 -17.01 -3.89 -2.31
N ALA A 136 -16.37 -3.00 -3.05
CA ALA A 136 -15.65 -1.84 -2.52
C ALA A 136 -16.52 -0.98 -1.55
N SER A 137 -17.81 -1.30 -1.43
CA SER A 137 -18.75 -0.73 -0.47
C SER A 137 -18.41 -1.00 0.99
N TYR A 138 -17.57 -1.97 1.39
CA TYR A 138 -17.23 -2.11 2.82
C TYR A 138 -16.43 -0.91 3.36
N GLY A 139 -15.58 -0.29 2.53
CA GLY A 139 -14.90 0.96 2.91
C GLY A 139 -15.81 2.19 2.86
N ILE A 140 -16.67 2.27 1.84
CA ILE A 140 -17.59 3.42 1.67
C ILE A 140 -18.73 3.37 2.69
N ALA A 141 -19.28 2.19 2.98
CA ALA A 141 -20.34 2.02 3.97
C ALA A 141 -19.85 2.38 5.37
N ALA A 142 -18.60 2.06 5.72
CA ALA A 142 -18.01 2.50 6.98
C ALA A 142 -17.88 4.03 7.05
N GLN A 143 -17.45 4.70 5.98
CA GLN A 143 -17.38 6.17 5.94
C GLN A 143 -18.76 6.85 5.94
N VAL A 144 -19.75 6.29 5.22
CA VAL A 144 -21.12 6.81 5.16
C VAL A 144 -21.83 6.64 6.51
N GLN A 145 -21.61 5.54 7.21
CA GLN A 145 -22.17 5.33 8.56
C GLN A 145 -21.59 6.34 9.57
N MET A 146 -20.30 6.68 9.46
CA MET A 146 -19.65 7.66 10.33
C MET A 146 -20.13 9.10 10.04
N SER A 147 -20.34 9.47 8.77
CA SER A 147 -20.86 10.79 8.42
C SER A 147 -22.35 10.95 8.78
N ALA A 148 -23.15 9.90 8.61
CA ALA A 148 -24.57 9.90 9.01
C ALA A 148 -24.74 10.10 10.52
N ASN A 149 -23.94 9.42 11.35
CA ASN A 149 -23.98 9.56 12.81
C ASN A 149 -23.48 10.92 13.30
N ALA A 150 -22.55 11.55 12.58
CA ALA A 150 -22.11 12.91 12.88
C ALA A 150 -23.23 13.94 12.59
N ALA A 151 -23.98 13.75 11.50
CA ALA A 151 -25.10 14.62 11.14
C ALA A 151 -26.26 14.51 12.14
N THR A 152 -26.54 13.32 12.69
CA THR A 152 -27.63 13.14 13.67
C THR A 152 -27.32 13.79 15.02
N ARG A 153 -26.04 13.90 15.41
CA ARG A 153 -25.64 14.61 16.65
C ARG A 153 -25.66 16.12 16.54
N ALA A 154 -25.65 16.68 15.34
CA ALA A 154 -25.61 18.12 15.12
C ALA A 154 -27.01 18.77 15.11
N GLN A 155 -28.09 18.00 15.21
CA GLN A 155 -29.45 18.54 15.14
C GLN A 155 -29.88 19.09 16.51
N PRO A 156 -30.07 20.42 16.67
CA PRO A 156 -30.51 20.99 17.93
C PRO A 156 -31.93 20.53 18.27
N PRO A 157 -32.27 20.40 19.57
CA PRO A 157 -33.60 19.96 19.99
C PRO A 157 -34.67 20.91 19.45
N ALA A 158 -35.74 20.33 18.89
CA ALA A 158 -36.84 21.09 18.32
C ALA A 158 -37.48 22.02 19.37
N PRO A 159 -37.87 23.25 19.00
CA PRO A 159 -38.50 24.18 19.93
C PRO A 159 -39.87 23.63 20.40
N PRO A 160 -40.23 23.84 21.68
CA PRO A 160 -41.48 23.34 22.22
C PRO A 160 -42.67 24.00 21.51
N HIS A 161 -43.60 23.18 21.03
CA HIS A 161 -44.87 23.63 20.46
C HIS A 161 -45.66 24.40 21.51
N GLN A 162 -45.82 25.70 21.30
CA GLN A 162 -46.80 26.52 22.03
C GLN A 162 -48.20 26.19 21.48
N PRO A 163 -49.14 25.70 22.30
CA PRO A 163 -50.52 25.54 21.88
C PRO A 163 -51.16 26.93 21.75
N ASN A 164 -51.65 27.24 20.55
CA ASN A 164 -52.36 28.48 20.26
C ASN A 164 -53.66 28.53 21.08
N GLY A 165 -53.77 29.53 21.97
CA GLY A 165 -55.01 29.92 22.64
C GLY A 165 -55.80 30.93 21.82
#